data_AF-A0A0W0FUW0-F1
#
_entry.id   AF-A0A0W0FUW0-F1
#
_cell.length_a   1.000
_cell.length_b   1.000
_cell.length_c   1.000
_cell.angle_alpha   90.00
_cell.angle_beta   90.00
_cell.angle_gamma   90.00
#
_symmetry.space_group_name_H-M   'P 1'
#
loop_
_entity.id
_entity.type
_entity.pdbx_description
1 polymer ?
#
loop_
_entity_poly.entity_id
_entity_poly.type
_entity_poly.pdbx_seq_one_letter_code
_entity_poly.pdbx_strand_id
1 'polypeptide(L)'
;MISEISTKLDKPDAIFVSVGGGGMLGGVITGCGKVGWDDVPIIALETIGCNCFHHSFLLNTGASSDFATKLPPSTTKVHDEGENVDMVHFHEFSSKASGSLGASQPSAHVLKMALERQGDVRCVSVQDELSMRAAIRFAEDHKIMVELACSTTLVPAYYPELLNRLVPYRANRTVVFIACGGFKVSLDDFYDYERHLEKNSGRERSVVIGDGEALGLRY
;
A
#
# COMPACT_ATOMS: atom_id res chain seq x y z
N MET A 1 -6.22 14.26 10.50
CA MET A 1 -6.54 13.62 9.22
C MET A 1 -7.93 12.97 9.19
N ILE A 2 -8.17 11.74 9.69
CA ILE A 2 -9.51 11.09 9.54
C ILE A 2 -10.65 11.92 10.13
N SER A 3 -10.46 12.51 11.31
CA SER A 3 -11.45 13.42 11.89
C SER A 3 -11.76 14.63 11.00
N GLU A 4 -10.78 15.17 10.27
CA GLU A 4 -11.01 16.26 9.30
C GLU A 4 -11.72 15.77 8.03
N ILE A 5 -11.50 14.53 7.62
CA ILE A 5 -12.18 13.92 6.47
C ILE A 5 -13.66 13.69 6.83
N SER A 6 -13.94 13.22 8.05
CA SER A 6 -15.30 12.94 8.52
C SER A 6 -16.21 14.16 8.62
N THR A 7 -15.66 15.39 8.64
CA THR A 7 -16.47 16.62 8.58
C THR A 7 -16.84 17.03 7.16
N LYS A 8 -16.22 16.43 6.15
CA LYS A 8 -16.38 16.79 4.73
C LYS A 8 -17.08 15.71 3.91
N LEU A 9 -16.99 14.45 4.34
CA LEU A 9 -17.50 13.29 3.62
C LEU A 9 -18.34 12.42 4.55
N ASP A 10 -19.33 11.73 3.99
CA ASP A 10 -19.95 10.57 4.64
C ASP A 10 -18.95 9.41 4.75
N LYS A 11 -19.31 8.39 5.55
CA LYS A 11 -18.48 7.19 5.75
C LYS A 11 -18.09 6.56 4.40
N PRO A 12 -16.78 6.42 4.09
CA PRO A 12 -16.34 5.87 2.81
C PRO A 12 -16.45 4.34 2.80
N ASP A 13 -16.43 3.77 1.60
CA ASP A 13 -16.41 2.32 1.37
C ASP A 13 -15.03 1.69 1.61
N ALA A 14 -13.97 2.48 1.48
CA ALA A 14 -12.61 2.05 1.77
C ALA A 14 -11.68 3.26 1.89
N ILE A 15 -10.59 3.07 2.62
CA ILE A 15 -9.48 4.03 2.73
C ILE A 15 -8.21 3.35 2.22
N PHE A 16 -7.51 3.99 1.30
CA PHE A 16 -6.26 3.53 0.72
C PHE A 16 -5.10 4.30 1.33
N VAL A 17 -4.07 3.58 1.75
CA VAL A 17 -2.89 4.16 2.40
C VAL A 17 -1.63 3.38 2.03
N SER A 18 -0.55 4.08 1.69
CA SER A 18 0.76 3.47 1.52
C SER A 18 1.37 3.14 2.87
N VAL A 19 2.05 2.01 2.99
CA VAL A 19 2.63 1.55 4.26
C VAL A 19 4.14 1.45 4.12
N GLY A 20 4.89 2.12 5.00
CA GLY A 20 6.30 1.84 5.26
C GLY A 20 6.42 1.18 6.63
N GLY A 21 6.91 1.92 7.62
CA GLY A 21 6.95 1.43 9.01
C GLY A 21 5.59 1.33 9.73
N GLY A 22 4.48 1.65 9.05
CA GLY A 22 3.12 1.55 9.62
C GLY A 22 2.56 2.81 10.29
N GLY A 23 3.36 3.85 10.57
CA GLY A 23 2.87 5.03 11.31
C GLY A 23 1.61 5.70 10.73
N MET A 24 1.56 5.87 9.41
CA MET A 24 0.36 6.40 8.74
C MET A 24 -0.84 5.46 8.88
N LEU A 25 -0.65 4.16 8.65
CA LEU A 25 -1.69 3.14 8.83
C LEU A 25 -2.24 3.15 10.27
N GLY A 26 -1.37 3.16 11.28
CA GLY A 26 -1.78 3.25 12.68
C GLY A 26 -2.61 4.51 12.95
N GLY A 27 -2.18 5.66 12.43
CA GLY A 27 -2.93 6.91 12.52
C GLY A 27 -4.31 6.85 11.84
N VAL A 28 -4.43 6.16 10.71
CA VAL A 28 -5.70 5.90 10.02
C VAL A 28 -6.60 5.01 10.86
N ILE A 29 -6.08 3.89 11.38
CA ILE A 29 -6.84 2.95 12.24
C ILE A 29 -7.38 3.67 13.47
N THR A 30 -6.51 4.38 14.22
CA THR A 30 -6.92 5.18 15.39
C THR A 30 -7.91 6.28 14.99
N GLY A 31 -7.70 6.93 13.85
CA GLY A 31 -8.56 7.97 13.35
C GLY A 31 -9.97 7.48 13.02
N CYS A 32 -10.09 6.30 12.40
CA CYS A 32 -11.35 5.65 12.10
C CYS A 32 -12.14 5.36 13.38
N GLY A 33 -11.48 4.82 14.42
CA GLY A 33 -12.17 4.54 15.69
C GLY A 33 -12.72 5.78 16.39
N LYS A 34 -12.03 6.92 16.26
CA LYS A 34 -12.50 8.21 16.81
C LYS A 34 -13.77 8.73 16.17
N VAL A 35 -14.08 8.33 14.94
CA VAL A 35 -15.23 8.84 14.17
C VAL A 35 -16.29 7.75 13.90
N GLY A 36 -16.16 6.58 14.52
CA GLY A 36 -17.08 5.46 14.35
C GLY A 36 -16.99 4.78 12.97
N TRP A 37 -15.80 4.80 12.36
CA TRP A 37 -15.50 4.16 11.06
C TRP A 37 -14.68 2.88 11.26
N ASP A 38 -14.83 2.18 12.38
CA ASP A 38 -14.08 0.96 12.70
C ASP A 38 -14.32 -0.17 11.70
N ASP A 39 -15.49 -0.20 11.06
CA ASP A 39 -15.89 -1.17 10.05
C ASP A 39 -15.40 -0.83 8.64
N VAL A 40 -14.86 0.37 8.42
CA VAL A 40 -14.36 0.78 7.09
C VAL A 40 -13.10 -0.02 6.76
N PRO A 41 -13.08 -0.74 5.61
CA PRO A 41 -11.91 -1.44 5.12
C PRO A 41 -10.75 -0.49 4.83
N ILE A 42 -9.54 -0.91 5.18
CA ILE A 42 -8.31 -0.19 4.85
C ILE A 42 -7.51 -1.04 3.86
N ILE A 43 -7.16 -0.44 2.73
CA ILE A 43 -6.27 -1.04 1.74
C ILE A 43 -4.86 -0.51 2.02
N ALA A 44 -4.00 -1.40 2.51
CA ALA A 44 -2.61 -1.13 2.83
C ALA A 44 -1.73 -1.45 1.62
N LEU A 45 -1.14 -0.43 0.98
CA LEU A 45 -0.35 -0.59 -0.24
C LEU A 45 1.14 -0.45 0.03
N GLU A 46 1.93 -1.36 -0.51
CA GLU A 46 3.39 -1.34 -0.50
C GLU A 46 3.93 -1.58 -1.92
N THR A 47 5.18 -1.22 -2.17
CA THR A 47 5.87 -1.70 -3.37
C THR A 47 6.51 -3.06 -3.13
N ILE A 48 6.50 -3.92 -4.15
CA ILE A 48 7.24 -5.19 -4.13
C ILE A 48 8.74 -4.87 -3.98
N GLY A 49 9.38 -5.44 -2.97
CA GLY A 49 10.76 -5.14 -2.60
C GLY A 49 10.91 -4.17 -1.42
N CYS A 50 9.80 -3.64 -0.89
CA CYS A 50 9.71 -2.92 0.38
C CYS A 50 8.47 -3.35 1.20
N ASN A 51 7.86 -4.48 0.85
CA ASN A 51 6.56 -4.92 1.36
C ASN A 51 6.64 -5.69 2.68
N CYS A 52 7.36 -5.13 3.65
CA CYS A 52 7.58 -5.76 4.96
C CYS A 52 6.28 -5.91 5.76
N PHE A 53 5.34 -4.96 5.65
CA PHE A 53 4.07 -5.02 6.36
C PHE A 53 3.19 -6.14 5.80
N HIS A 54 3.09 -6.29 4.48
CA HIS A 54 2.29 -7.35 3.85
C HIS A 54 2.76 -8.74 4.29
N HIS A 55 4.07 -9.02 4.21
CA HIS A 55 4.58 -10.32 4.66
C HIS A 55 4.39 -10.52 6.17
N SER A 56 4.63 -9.49 6.98
CA SER A 56 4.40 -9.56 8.44
C SER A 56 2.93 -9.82 8.77
N PHE A 57 1.99 -9.18 8.05
CA PHE A 57 0.56 -9.42 8.23
C PHE A 57 0.21 -10.89 7.98
N LEU A 58 0.64 -11.44 6.84
CA LEU A 58 0.33 -12.83 6.47
C LEU A 58 0.90 -13.87 7.43
N LEU A 59 2.06 -13.61 8.06
CA LEU A 59 2.61 -14.50 9.10
C LEU A 59 1.67 -14.71 10.29
N ASN A 60 0.72 -13.80 10.52
CA ASN A 60 -0.19 -13.83 11.65
C ASN A 60 -1.66 -14.17 11.29
N THR A 61 -1.98 -14.44 10.02
CA THR A 61 -3.38 -14.68 9.59
C THR A 61 -3.70 -16.13 9.22
N GLY A 62 -2.76 -17.08 9.42
CA GLY A 62 -2.92 -18.46 8.93
C GLY A 62 -2.86 -18.60 7.41
N ALA A 63 -2.34 -17.56 6.73
CA ALA A 63 -2.12 -17.56 5.29
C ALA A 63 -1.18 -18.71 4.88
N SER A 64 -1.42 -19.28 3.70
CA SER A 64 -0.79 -20.55 3.31
C SER A 64 -0.28 -20.58 1.86
N SER A 65 -0.47 -19.51 1.10
CA SER A 65 0.08 -19.43 -0.25
C SER A 65 1.62 -19.46 -0.24
N ASP A 66 2.19 -19.70 -1.42
CA ASP A 66 3.62 -19.54 -1.63
C ASP A 66 4.11 -18.12 -1.30
N PHE A 67 3.28 -17.10 -1.54
CA PHE A 67 3.63 -15.71 -1.23
C PHE A 67 3.72 -15.45 0.28
N ALA A 68 2.86 -16.10 1.08
CA ALA A 68 2.88 -16.00 2.54
C ALA A 68 4.01 -16.82 3.17
N THR A 69 4.27 -18.02 2.65
CA THR A 69 5.15 -19.01 3.29
C THR A 69 6.60 -18.95 2.81
N LYS A 70 6.86 -18.52 1.57
CA LYS A 70 8.20 -18.40 1.00
C LYS A 70 8.63 -16.94 1.03
N LEU A 71 9.20 -16.53 2.15
CA LEU A 71 9.70 -15.16 2.33
C LEU A 71 10.82 -14.82 1.33
N PRO A 72 10.96 -13.55 0.91
CA PRO A 72 12.03 -13.15 0.01
C PRO A 72 13.43 -13.47 0.59
N PRO A 73 14.44 -13.81 -0.24
CA PRO A 73 15.75 -14.24 0.23
C PRO A 73 16.48 -13.23 1.12
N SER A 74 16.20 -11.94 0.93
CA SER A 74 16.78 -10.84 1.69
C SER A 74 16.05 -10.51 2.99
N THR A 75 15.29 -11.47 3.52
CA THR A 75 14.48 -11.27 4.72
C THR A 75 14.70 -12.33 5.79
N THR A 76 14.44 -11.95 7.03
CA THR A 76 14.41 -12.85 8.19
C THR A 76 13.09 -12.69 8.94
N LYS A 77 12.62 -13.79 9.52
CA LYS A 77 11.49 -13.76 10.46
C LYS A 77 11.99 -13.28 11.82
N VAL A 78 11.25 -12.35 12.43
CA VAL A 78 11.51 -11.81 13.78
C VAL A 78 10.22 -11.90 14.59
N HIS A 79 10.32 -12.22 15.88
CA HIS A 79 9.18 -12.25 16.78
C HIS A 79 9.25 -11.06 17.76
N ASP A 80 8.13 -10.36 17.95
CA ASP A 80 8.00 -9.30 18.96
C ASP A 80 7.23 -9.83 20.18
N GLU A 81 7.93 -9.99 21.30
CA GLU A 81 7.36 -10.50 22.56
C GLU A 81 6.37 -9.52 23.20
N GLY A 82 6.50 -8.22 22.94
CA GLY A 82 5.68 -7.18 23.58
C GLY A 82 4.25 -7.19 23.05
N GLU A 83 4.12 -7.28 21.73
CA GLU A 83 2.82 -7.33 21.07
C GLU A 83 2.37 -8.76 20.70
N ASN A 84 3.27 -9.74 20.84
CA ASN A 84 3.08 -11.15 20.49
C ASN A 84 2.70 -11.33 19.00
N VAL A 85 3.52 -10.77 18.12
CA VAL A 85 3.33 -10.82 16.67
C VAL A 85 4.61 -11.24 15.96
N ASP A 86 4.44 -11.99 14.87
CA ASP A 86 5.53 -12.34 13.96
C ASP A 86 5.70 -11.28 12.88
N MET A 87 6.93 -10.89 12.59
CA MET A 87 7.26 -9.88 11.58
C MET A 87 8.35 -10.36 10.64
N VAL A 88 8.46 -9.66 9.52
CA VAL A 88 9.54 -9.83 8.54
C VAL A 88 10.47 -8.63 8.61
N HIS A 89 11.77 -8.92 8.72
CA HIS A 89 12.86 -7.97 8.65
C HIS A 89 13.57 -8.05 7.30
N PHE A 90 13.60 -6.96 6.54
CA PHE A 90 14.30 -6.80 5.27
C PHE A 90 15.71 -6.28 5.49
N HIS A 91 16.70 -6.98 4.92
CA HIS A 91 18.12 -6.60 4.96
C HIS A 91 18.52 -5.72 3.78
N GLU A 92 17.77 -5.76 2.68
CA GLU A 92 17.97 -4.93 1.50
C GLU A 92 16.63 -4.63 0.82
N PHE A 93 16.60 -3.56 0.02
CA PHE A 93 15.41 -3.15 -0.71
C PHE A 93 15.69 -3.12 -2.21
N SER A 94 14.80 -3.71 -3.01
CA SER A 94 14.90 -3.68 -4.48
C SER A 94 13.99 -2.63 -5.12
N SER A 95 13.03 -2.07 -4.39
CA SER A 95 12.13 -1.03 -4.89
C SER A 95 12.78 0.36 -4.86
N LYS A 96 12.51 1.15 -5.90
CA LYS A 96 12.83 2.58 -6.01
C LYS A 96 12.06 3.43 -5.00
N ALA A 97 10.97 2.93 -4.40
CA ALA A 97 10.22 3.62 -3.35
C ALA A 97 10.84 3.45 -1.94
N SER A 98 11.96 2.71 -1.82
CA SER A 98 12.65 2.42 -0.55
C SER A 98 13.03 3.66 0.25
N GLY A 99 13.21 4.82 -0.39
CA GLY A 99 13.48 6.08 0.29
C GLY A 99 12.39 6.51 1.30
N SER A 100 11.14 6.06 1.13
CA SER A 100 10.00 6.39 2.00
C SER A 100 9.21 5.17 2.47
N LEU A 101 9.17 4.07 1.69
CA LEU A 101 8.53 2.80 2.09
C LEU A 101 9.51 1.79 2.69
N GLY A 102 10.83 1.99 2.56
CA GLY A 102 11.86 1.03 2.96
C GLY A 102 12.09 0.97 4.46
N ALA A 103 11.05 0.69 5.24
CA ALA A 103 11.21 0.23 6.61
C ALA A 103 11.69 -1.22 6.59
N SER A 104 12.74 -1.53 7.34
CA SER A 104 13.23 -2.92 7.42
C SER A 104 12.17 -3.83 8.03
N GLN A 105 11.34 -3.33 8.94
CA GLN A 105 10.22 -4.05 9.53
C GLN A 105 9.12 -3.05 9.93
N PRO A 106 7.85 -3.48 10.04
CA PRO A 106 6.79 -2.60 10.49
C PRO A 106 6.84 -2.37 12.01
N SER A 107 6.06 -1.41 12.51
CA SER A 107 5.76 -1.30 13.93
C SER A 107 4.91 -2.52 14.37
N ALA A 108 5.40 -3.26 15.36
CA ALA A 108 4.69 -4.40 15.96
C ALA A 108 3.30 -3.98 16.49
N HIS A 109 3.21 -2.82 17.13
CA HIS A 109 1.96 -2.28 17.63
C HIS A 109 0.95 -2.00 16.51
N VAL A 110 1.39 -1.36 15.42
CA VAL A 110 0.50 -1.11 14.27
C VAL A 110 0.07 -2.40 13.58
N LEU A 111 0.98 -3.38 13.49
CA LEU A 111 0.65 -4.70 12.94
C LEU A 111 -0.47 -5.36 13.76
N LYS A 112 -0.34 -5.38 15.09
CA LYS A 112 -1.39 -5.89 15.98
C LYS A 112 -2.70 -5.13 15.82
N MET A 113 -2.66 -3.80 15.82
CA MET A 113 -3.86 -2.97 15.58
C MET A 113 -4.56 -3.34 14.26
N ALA A 114 -3.79 -3.63 13.21
CA ALA A 114 -4.34 -4.03 11.92
C ALA A 114 -4.96 -5.44 11.94
N LEU A 115 -4.33 -6.39 12.66
CA LEU A 115 -4.83 -7.75 12.83
C LEU A 115 -6.11 -7.83 13.67
N GLU A 116 -6.25 -6.97 14.68
CA GLU A 116 -7.37 -6.96 15.62
C GLU A 116 -8.53 -6.04 15.21
N ARG A 117 -8.38 -5.30 14.10
CA ARG A 117 -9.38 -4.33 13.65
C ARG A 117 -10.68 -5.01 13.21
N GLN A 118 -11.83 -4.38 13.51
CA GLN A 118 -13.15 -4.85 13.07
C GLN A 118 -13.31 -4.81 11.54
N GLY A 119 -12.96 -3.69 10.91
CA GLY A 119 -12.93 -3.54 9.46
C GLY A 119 -11.62 -4.09 8.88
N ASP A 120 -11.74 -4.86 7.80
CA ASP A 120 -10.61 -5.57 7.19
C ASP A 120 -9.44 -4.63 6.82
N VAL A 121 -8.22 -5.08 7.11
CA VAL A 121 -7.00 -4.55 6.50
C VAL A 121 -6.58 -5.49 5.37
N ARG A 122 -6.67 -5.02 4.13
CA ARG A 122 -6.24 -5.78 2.95
C ARG A 122 -4.90 -5.25 2.45
N CYS A 123 -3.88 -6.09 2.54
CA CYS A 123 -2.54 -5.77 2.05
C CYS A 123 -2.44 -5.98 0.52
N VAL A 124 -1.74 -5.07 -0.14
CA VAL A 124 -1.53 -5.07 -1.60
C VAL A 124 -0.09 -4.66 -1.89
N SER A 125 0.66 -5.51 -2.60
CA SER A 125 2.02 -5.19 -3.05
C SER A 125 2.05 -4.94 -4.55
N VAL A 126 2.62 -3.80 -4.94
CA VAL A 126 2.56 -3.25 -6.29
C VAL A 126 3.97 -3.18 -6.90
N GLN A 127 4.13 -3.52 -8.18
CA GLN A 127 5.41 -3.27 -8.86
C GLN A 127 5.63 -1.77 -9.09
N ASP A 128 6.88 -1.32 -8.93
CA ASP A 128 7.27 0.09 -9.03
C ASP A 128 6.73 0.78 -10.29
N GLU A 129 6.71 0.11 -11.44
CA GLU A 129 6.29 0.72 -12.69
C GLU A 129 4.80 1.12 -12.71
N LEU A 130 3.95 0.40 -11.97
CA LEU A 130 2.55 0.81 -11.83
C LEU A 130 2.45 2.10 -11.01
N SER A 131 3.26 2.22 -9.96
CA SER A 131 3.37 3.44 -9.15
C SER A 131 4.00 4.60 -9.93
N MET A 132 4.98 4.33 -10.80
CA MET A 132 5.57 5.33 -11.70
C MET A 132 4.52 5.91 -12.64
N ARG A 133 3.74 5.04 -13.27
CA ARG A 133 2.66 5.47 -14.16
C ARG A 133 1.56 6.23 -13.41
N ALA A 134 1.20 5.78 -12.21
CA ALA A 134 0.26 6.51 -11.36
C ALA A 134 0.79 7.90 -10.97
N ALA A 135 2.09 8.04 -10.70
CA ALA A 135 2.71 9.33 -10.40
C ALA A 135 2.61 10.29 -11.60
N ILE A 136 2.96 9.82 -12.80
CA ILE A 136 2.90 10.61 -14.04
C ILE A 136 1.46 11.08 -14.29
N ARG A 137 0.49 10.15 -14.29
CA ARG A 137 -0.92 10.49 -14.51
C ARG A 137 -1.47 11.43 -13.45
N PHE A 138 -1.09 11.24 -12.18
CA PHE A 138 -1.51 12.13 -11.10
C PHE A 138 -0.99 13.56 -11.28
N ALA A 139 0.27 13.71 -11.71
CA ALA A 139 0.81 15.02 -12.05
C ALA A 139 0.09 15.64 -13.26
N GLU A 140 -0.27 14.84 -14.26
CA GLU A 140 -1.03 15.30 -15.42
C GLU A 140 -2.46 15.73 -15.05
N ASP A 141 -3.19 14.94 -14.27
CA ASP A 141 -4.60 15.22 -13.96
C ASP A 141 -4.75 16.30 -12.90
N HIS A 142 -3.94 16.23 -11.83
CA HIS A 142 -4.11 17.04 -10.64
C HIS A 142 -3.07 18.15 -10.48
N LYS A 143 -2.05 18.20 -11.37
CA LYS A 143 -0.98 19.22 -11.35
C LYS A 143 -0.18 19.22 -10.05
N ILE A 144 -0.07 18.03 -9.43
CA ILE A 144 0.67 17.80 -8.19
C ILE A 144 1.66 16.66 -8.43
N MET A 145 2.94 16.89 -8.16
CA MET A 145 3.96 15.84 -8.14
C MET A 145 4.04 15.21 -6.74
N VAL A 146 4.19 13.90 -6.68
CA VAL A 146 4.31 13.13 -5.44
C VAL A 146 5.42 12.09 -5.56
N GLU A 147 5.98 11.66 -4.43
CA GLU A 147 6.96 10.57 -4.39
C GLU A 147 6.36 9.26 -4.92
N LEU A 148 7.21 8.35 -5.42
CA LEU A 148 6.81 7.01 -5.85
C LEU A 148 6.08 6.22 -4.74
N ALA A 149 6.47 6.44 -3.49
CA ALA A 149 5.82 5.88 -2.31
C ALA A 149 4.37 6.33 -2.19
N CYS A 150 4.11 7.63 -2.34
CA CYS A 150 2.76 8.19 -2.30
C CYS A 150 1.93 7.75 -3.50
N SER A 151 2.50 7.73 -4.70
CA SER A 151 1.77 7.31 -5.89
C SER A 151 1.37 5.83 -5.85
N THR A 152 2.07 5.00 -5.08
CA THR A 152 1.69 3.61 -4.83
C THR A 152 0.28 3.50 -4.25
N THR A 153 -0.13 4.42 -3.37
CA THR A 153 -1.53 4.49 -2.87
C THR A 153 -2.53 4.76 -3.98
N LEU A 154 -2.13 5.54 -4.99
CA LEU A 154 -3.00 6.02 -6.06
C LEU A 154 -3.16 5.01 -7.20
N VAL A 155 -2.39 3.91 -7.21
CA VAL A 155 -2.44 2.91 -8.28
C VAL A 155 -3.86 2.42 -8.54
N PRO A 156 -4.67 2.00 -7.54
CA PRO A 156 -6.05 1.56 -7.82
C PRO A 156 -6.92 2.65 -8.48
N ALA A 157 -6.69 3.95 -8.23
CA ALA A 157 -7.44 5.02 -8.89
C ALA A 157 -7.23 5.04 -10.42
N TYR A 158 -6.07 4.58 -10.88
CA TYR A 158 -5.68 4.56 -12.30
C TYR A 158 -5.86 3.21 -13.01
N TYR A 159 -6.28 2.18 -12.27
CA TYR A 159 -6.52 0.83 -12.78
C TYR A 159 -7.89 0.32 -12.28
N PRO A 160 -8.98 0.56 -13.05
CA PRO A 160 -10.35 0.20 -12.64
C PRO A 160 -10.54 -1.28 -12.29
N GLU A 161 -9.86 -2.19 -13.00
CA GLU A 161 -9.86 -3.62 -12.68
C GLU A 161 -9.33 -3.93 -11.28
N LEU A 162 -8.24 -3.28 -10.86
CA LEU A 162 -7.69 -3.41 -9.51
C LEU A 162 -8.64 -2.79 -8.48
N LEU A 163 -9.16 -1.59 -8.73
CA LEU A 163 -10.07 -0.94 -7.80
C LEU A 163 -11.34 -1.76 -7.57
N ASN A 164 -11.93 -2.32 -8.63
CA ASN A 164 -13.12 -3.15 -8.53
C ASN A 164 -12.85 -4.51 -7.88
N ARG A 165 -11.60 -5.00 -7.94
CA ARG A 165 -11.17 -6.19 -7.20
C ARG A 165 -11.01 -5.92 -5.71
N LEU A 166 -10.48 -4.75 -5.35
CA LEU A 166 -10.22 -4.35 -3.96
C LEU A 166 -11.48 -3.90 -3.22
N VAL A 167 -12.36 -3.16 -3.91
CA VAL A 167 -13.59 -2.61 -3.35
C VAL A 167 -14.72 -2.91 -4.32
N PRO A 168 -15.73 -3.73 -3.94
CA PRO A 168 -16.84 -4.07 -4.82
C PRO A 168 -17.50 -2.83 -5.44
N TYR A 169 -17.82 -2.90 -6.72
CA TYR A 169 -18.45 -1.79 -7.42
C TYR A 169 -19.90 -1.58 -6.95
N ARG A 170 -20.25 -0.33 -6.65
CA ARG A 170 -21.63 0.14 -6.46
C ARG A 170 -21.78 1.54 -7.03
N ALA A 171 -23.00 1.92 -7.44
CA ALA A 171 -23.26 3.15 -8.18
C ALA A 171 -22.75 4.44 -7.49
N ASN A 172 -22.84 4.50 -6.16
CA ASN A 172 -22.39 5.66 -5.36
C ASN A 172 -21.20 5.29 -4.45
N ARG A 173 -20.22 4.54 -4.99
CA ARG A 173 -19.02 4.16 -4.23
C ARG A 173 -18.16 5.39 -3.93
N THR A 174 -17.83 5.60 -2.66
CA THR A 174 -16.92 6.64 -2.19
C THR A 174 -15.68 5.98 -1.60
N VAL A 175 -14.52 6.25 -2.18
CA VAL A 175 -13.23 5.77 -1.65
C VAL A 175 -12.32 6.95 -1.36
N VAL A 176 -11.47 6.81 -0.35
CA VAL A 176 -10.52 7.85 0.05
C VAL A 176 -9.10 7.35 -0.21
N PHE A 177 -8.32 8.11 -0.99
CA PHE A 177 -6.91 7.87 -1.19
C PHE A 177 -6.08 8.86 -0.37
N ILE A 178 -5.24 8.37 0.53
CA ILE A 178 -4.33 9.22 1.30
C ILE A 178 -3.07 9.48 0.46
N ALA A 179 -3.06 10.63 -0.21
CA ALA A 179 -1.87 11.13 -0.89
C ALA A 179 -0.93 11.80 0.14
N CYS A 180 0.01 11.04 0.71
CA CYS A 180 0.96 11.54 1.71
C CYS A 180 2.00 12.54 1.15
N GLY A 181 2.05 12.72 -0.17
CA GLY A 181 2.93 13.66 -0.87
C GLY A 181 4.35 13.14 -0.95
N GLY A 182 5.23 13.75 -0.17
CA GLY A 182 6.66 13.43 -0.13
C GLY A 182 7.54 14.52 -0.77
N PHE A 183 8.81 14.54 -0.36
CA PHE A 183 9.79 15.58 -0.74
C PHE A 183 10.86 15.07 -1.71
N LYS A 184 11.14 13.76 -1.72
CA LYS A 184 12.08 13.08 -2.62
C LYS A 184 11.46 12.86 -4.01
N VAL A 185 11.06 13.96 -4.63
CA VAL A 185 10.51 13.98 -5.97
C VAL A 185 11.01 15.21 -6.73
N SER A 186 11.39 15.00 -7.98
CA SER A 186 11.87 16.02 -8.90
C SER A 186 11.40 15.74 -10.33
N LEU A 187 11.62 16.69 -11.23
CA LEU A 187 11.37 16.47 -12.66
C LEU A 187 12.28 15.38 -13.23
N ASP A 188 13.51 15.26 -12.74
CA ASP A 188 14.45 14.22 -13.17
C ASP A 188 13.93 12.83 -12.80
N ASP A 189 13.31 12.67 -11.63
CA ASP A 189 12.65 11.42 -11.24
C ASP A 189 11.53 11.05 -12.21
N PHE A 190 10.72 12.03 -12.65
CA PHE A 190 9.64 11.80 -13.60
C PHE A 190 10.18 11.41 -14.99
N TYR A 191 11.25 12.06 -15.47
CA TYR A 191 11.91 11.65 -16.70
C TYR A 191 12.51 10.24 -16.58
N ASP A 192 13.04 9.87 -15.42
CA ASP A 192 13.47 8.51 -15.15
C ASP A 192 12.30 7.51 -15.21
N TYR A 193 11.16 7.86 -14.65
CA TYR A 193 9.95 7.03 -14.69
C TYR A 193 9.50 6.81 -16.13
N GLU A 194 9.37 7.86 -16.94
CA GLU A 194 9.01 7.76 -18.36
C GLU A 194 9.97 6.84 -19.12
N ARG A 195 11.28 7.06 -18.99
CA ARG A 195 12.31 6.21 -19.63
C ARG A 195 12.23 4.75 -19.19
N HIS A 196 11.94 4.49 -17.91
CA HIS A 196 11.78 3.13 -17.39
C HIS A 196 10.53 2.45 -17.98
N LEU A 197 9.43 3.18 -18.10
CA LEU A 197 8.18 2.67 -18.66
C LEU A 197 8.30 2.41 -20.17
N GLU A 198 8.91 3.32 -20.93
CA GLU A 198 9.13 3.17 -22.37
C GLU A 198 9.95 1.92 -22.70
N LYS A 199 11.06 1.70 -21.99
CA LYS A 199 11.91 0.50 -22.14
C LYS A 199 11.17 -0.81 -21.84
N ASN A 200 10.07 -0.72 -21.09
CA ASN A 200 9.28 -1.86 -20.66
C ASN A 200 7.86 -1.85 -21.24
N SER A 201 7.62 -1.05 -22.29
CA SER A 201 6.29 -0.89 -22.89
C SER A 201 5.69 -2.21 -23.35
N GLY A 202 4.38 -2.36 -23.18
CA GLY A 202 3.63 -3.56 -23.54
C GLY A 202 3.84 -4.76 -22.62
N ARG A 203 4.65 -4.64 -21.56
CA ARG A 203 4.79 -5.68 -20.53
C ARG A 203 3.68 -5.56 -19.49
N GLU A 204 3.17 -6.71 -19.07
CA GLU A 204 2.28 -6.81 -17.91
C GLU A 204 3.09 -6.61 -16.62
N ARG A 205 2.47 -5.97 -15.62
CA ARG A 205 3.00 -5.87 -14.26
C ARG A 205 2.02 -6.43 -13.27
N SER A 206 2.54 -7.16 -12.30
CA SER A 206 1.76 -7.78 -11.26
C SER A 206 1.47 -6.84 -10.10
N VAL A 207 0.28 -7.02 -9.55
CA VAL A 207 -0.08 -6.63 -8.19
C VAL A 207 -0.37 -7.91 -7.43
N VAL A 208 0.13 -8.02 -6.19
CA VAL A 208 -0.15 -9.13 -5.30
C VAL A 208 -1.12 -8.67 -4.22
N ILE A 209 -2.28 -9.31 -4.13
CA ILE A 209 -3.37 -8.97 -3.21
C ILE A 209 -3.50 -10.07 -2.15
N GLY A 210 -3.44 -9.69 -0.88
CA GLY A 210 -3.60 -10.61 0.25
C GLY A 210 -2.68 -11.83 0.15
N ASP A 211 -3.24 -13.02 0.36
CA ASP A 211 -2.50 -14.30 0.37
C ASP A 211 -2.10 -14.78 -1.05
N GLY A 212 -1.41 -13.93 -1.82
CA GLY A 212 -0.74 -14.31 -3.07
C GLY A 212 -1.58 -14.20 -4.35
N GLU A 213 -2.77 -13.59 -4.32
CA GLU A 213 -3.54 -13.36 -5.55
C GLU A 213 -2.79 -12.38 -6.46
N ALA A 214 -2.30 -12.87 -7.60
CA ALA A 214 -1.62 -12.05 -8.60
C ALA A 214 -2.61 -11.52 -9.65
N LEU A 215 -2.65 -10.20 -9.83
CA LEU A 215 -3.39 -9.51 -10.89
C LEU A 215 -2.40 -8.83 -11.84
N GLY A 216 -2.44 -9.20 -13.11
CA GLY A 216 -1.67 -8.55 -14.16
C GLY A 216 -2.37 -7.30 -14.67
N LEU A 217 -1.64 -6.18 -14.68
CA LEU A 217 -2.10 -4.86 -15.12
C LEU A 217 -1.21 -4.36 -16.26
N ARG A 218 -1.83 -3.72 -17.26
CA ARG A 218 -1.11 -3.26 -18.45
C ARG A 218 -0.82 -1.76 -18.45
N TYR A 219 0.44 -1.52 -18.77
CA TYR A 219 1.09 -0.31 -19.23
C TYR A 219 0.70 0.27 -20.57
#